data_AF-A0A969Z028-F1
#
_entry.id   AF-A0A969Z028-F1
#
_cell.length_a   1.000
_cell.length_b   1.000
_cell.length_c   1.000
_cell.angle_alpha   90.00
_cell.angle_beta   90.00
_cell.angle_gamma   90.00
#
_symmetry.space_group_name_H-M   'P 1'
#
loop_
_entity.id
_entity.type
_entity.pdbx_description
1 polymer ?
#
loop_
_entity_poly.entity_id
_entity_poly.type
_entity_poly.pdbx_seq_one_letter_code
_entity_poly.pdbx_strand_id
1 'polypeptide(L)'
;MMHRVKITDTSLRDAHQSLWATRMTTEDMLPILEHIDNIGYHSIEVWGGATFDVCIRYLNEDPWERLRTIRKEIKSTNLQMLLRGQSLVGYTHYPDDVVEKFIYKAAENGIDIFRVFDALNDIRNLETSLQTIKKTGKHAQACVVYTISPVHSIEHFVNTALSLKDMGADSICIKDMAGLLSPYVAYELVALLKEKVKLPIQLHTHYIGGLAIAALLKATEAGVDIIDTATVPMAFGSSQPPVETIVRALQDTEHDTGLKLHELFEVASHFEKIRKHKGFERGVTRITDMKVFEHQVPGGMISNLFSQLEEQNASHRMEEVLQEIPYVRADMGYPPLVTPTSQIIGIQAVLNVLMGERYKMCPGEVKDYVRGFYGKPPMPINPEIKSLIIGDEEVIETRPADLIAPGWEKGKKEIGDMAKSEEDILTYILFPQVALKYFAYRDEMGADEIAPILTTEIENTNINEKKPIKEKIIPTAKKRSNQKGDEEMNFAEIKELMMLLNSTDIGEIELEKEDFRLSLRKTNAEGDNKNKSNRTVTSKVTANEDDLEVNENIEEVVSPMVGTFYAAPSPDAPPFVKVGDQVDRGQTLCIVEAMKLMNEIKAENAGVVVDILVDNAEPVEYGQPIFLIEKE
;
A
#
# COMPACT_ATOMS: atom_id res chain seq x y z
N MET A 1 -3.45 25.72 35.92
CA MET A 1 -3.42 26.25 34.54
C MET A 1 -4.60 25.67 33.80
N MET A 2 -5.28 26.45 32.96
CA MET A 2 -6.27 25.91 32.02
C MET A 2 -5.58 24.86 31.12
N HIS A 3 -6.15 23.66 31.02
CA HIS A 3 -5.63 22.58 30.17
C HIS A 3 -6.06 22.84 28.72
N ARG A 4 -5.16 23.49 27.95
CA ARG A 4 -5.39 23.73 26.53
C ARG A 4 -5.15 22.44 25.74
N VAL A 5 -6.13 22.06 24.92
CA VAL A 5 -5.95 20.95 23.98
C VAL A 5 -5.04 21.40 22.84
N LYS A 6 -4.09 20.55 22.48
CA LYS A 6 -3.20 20.81 21.36
C LYS A 6 -3.69 20.12 20.09
N ILE A 7 -3.30 20.64 18.93
CA ILE A 7 -3.70 20.12 17.63
C ILE A 7 -2.49 19.58 16.87
N THR A 8 -2.64 18.40 16.29
CA THR A 8 -1.78 17.91 15.21
C THR A 8 -2.52 18.08 13.89
N ASP A 9 -1.90 18.79 12.94
CA ASP A 9 -2.44 18.90 11.58
C ASP A 9 -2.02 17.69 10.74
N THR A 10 -2.97 17.07 10.04
CA THR A 10 -2.74 15.90 9.17
C THR A 10 -2.84 16.24 7.68
N SER A 11 -2.96 17.52 7.34
CA SER A 11 -3.27 17.99 5.98
C SER A 11 -2.19 17.59 4.97
N LEU A 12 -0.93 17.52 5.40
CA LEU A 12 0.22 17.18 4.55
C LEU A 12 0.51 15.66 4.46
N ARG A 13 -0.27 14.81 5.15
CA ARG A 13 -0.09 13.34 5.14
C ARG A 13 -1.42 12.59 5.05
N ASP A 14 -2.13 12.44 6.16
CA ASP A 14 -3.29 11.54 6.23
C ASP A 14 -4.52 12.05 5.47
N ALA A 15 -4.70 13.38 5.43
CA ALA A 15 -5.88 13.97 4.82
C ALA A 15 -5.93 13.74 3.31
N HIS A 16 -4.84 14.06 2.61
CA HIS A 16 -4.73 13.80 1.17
C HIS A 16 -4.52 12.31 0.86
N GLN A 17 -3.97 11.52 1.80
CA GLN A 17 -3.99 10.06 1.69
C GLN A 17 -5.43 9.51 1.69
N SER A 18 -6.31 10.08 2.50
CA SER A 18 -7.69 9.62 2.64
C SER A 18 -8.59 10.07 1.48
N LEU A 19 -8.39 11.28 0.95
CA LEU A 19 -9.30 11.88 -0.03
C LEU A 19 -8.73 11.93 -1.45
N TRP A 20 -7.42 12.12 -1.60
CA TRP A 20 -6.78 12.44 -2.88
C TRP A 20 -5.79 11.35 -3.31
N ALA A 21 -5.98 10.12 -2.81
CA ALA A 21 -5.11 8.97 -3.06
C ALA A 21 -3.62 9.28 -2.84
N THR A 22 -3.32 10.14 -1.86
CA THR A 22 -1.96 10.56 -1.53
C THR A 22 -1.24 11.36 -2.65
N ARG A 23 -1.99 11.95 -3.61
CA ARG A 23 -1.44 12.59 -4.82
C ARG A 23 -1.08 14.07 -4.68
N MET A 24 -0.99 14.60 -3.46
CA MET A 24 -0.44 15.95 -3.25
C MET A 24 1.07 15.95 -3.52
N THR A 25 1.52 16.83 -4.42
CA THR A 25 2.94 16.96 -4.79
C THR A 25 3.70 17.83 -3.80
N THR A 26 5.03 17.74 -3.78
CA THR A 26 5.84 18.63 -2.93
C THR A 26 5.64 20.11 -3.32
N GLU A 27 5.49 20.37 -4.62
CA GLU A 27 5.21 21.72 -5.15
C GLU A 27 3.89 22.31 -4.63
N ASP A 28 2.84 21.48 -4.48
CA ASP A 28 1.56 21.93 -3.91
C ASP A 28 1.72 22.41 -2.44
N MET A 29 2.63 21.78 -1.70
CA MET A 29 2.84 22.03 -0.27
C MET A 29 3.66 23.29 -0.03
N LEU A 30 4.72 23.51 -0.84
CA LEU A 30 5.73 24.55 -0.64
C LEU A 30 5.17 25.95 -0.30
N PRO A 31 4.19 26.51 -1.04
CA PRO A 31 3.78 27.90 -0.84
C PRO A 31 3.14 28.20 0.51
N ILE A 32 2.70 27.18 1.25
CA ILE A 32 1.96 27.35 2.50
C ILE A 32 2.73 26.90 3.76
N LEU A 33 3.92 26.29 3.60
CA LEU A 33 4.65 25.66 4.71
C LEU A 33 5.02 26.64 5.84
N GLU A 34 5.58 27.81 5.50
CA GLU A 34 5.94 28.84 6.49
C GLU A 34 4.70 29.32 7.27
N HIS A 35 3.57 29.47 6.58
CA HIS A 35 2.33 29.89 7.24
C HIS A 35 1.81 28.81 8.19
N ILE A 36 1.83 27.54 7.78
CA ILE A 36 1.43 26.41 8.64
C ILE A 36 2.35 26.33 9.87
N ASP A 37 3.67 26.54 9.72
CA ASP A 37 4.62 26.52 10.85
C ASP A 37 4.30 27.58 11.92
N ASN A 38 3.73 28.72 11.51
CA ASN A 38 3.41 29.84 12.39
C ASN A 38 2.04 29.74 13.07
N ILE A 39 1.18 28.76 12.71
CA ILE A 39 -0.15 28.59 13.31
C ILE A 39 -0.06 28.27 14.81
N GLY A 40 0.99 27.54 15.23
CA GLY A 40 1.15 27.06 16.62
C GLY A 40 0.61 25.65 16.88
N TYR A 41 0.63 24.79 15.85
CA TYR A 41 0.33 23.36 16.02
C TYR A 41 1.31 22.67 16.96
N HIS A 42 0.89 21.58 17.61
CA HIS A 42 1.79 20.70 18.37
C HIS A 42 2.77 19.98 17.46
N SER A 43 2.24 19.45 16.36
CA SER A 43 2.99 18.81 15.30
C SER A 43 2.23 18.90 13.99
N ILE A 44 2.94 18.70 12.89
CA ILE A 44 2.36 18.55 11.56
C ILE A 44 2.77 17.18 11.07
N GLU A 45 1.80 16.34 10.76
CA GLU A 45 2.05 15.03 10.21
C GLU A 45 2.29 15.16 8.70
N VAL A 46 3.51 14.85 8.28
CA VAL A 46 4.00 15.15 6.92
C VAL A 46 4.54 13.93 6.18
N TRP A 47 4.73 12.81 6.89
CA TRP A 47 5.50 11.68 6.36
C TRP A 47 5.02 10.31 6.88
N GLY A 48 5.54 9.25 6.25
CA GLY A 48 5.11 7.89 6.55
C GLY A 48 3.73 7.55 5.98
N GLY A 49 3.14 6.45 6.43
CA GLY A 49 1.95 5.90 5.76
C GLY A 49 2.24 5.59 4.28
N ALA A 50 1.34 5.98 3.38
CA ALA A 50 1.48 5.71 1.94
C ALA A 50 2.34 6.74 1.19
N THR A 51 2.72 7.87 1.82
CA THR A 51 3.40 8.96 1.10
C THR A 51 4.72 8.52 0.50
N PHE A 52 5.47 7.66 1.18
CA PHE A 52 6.78 7.19 0.72
C PHE A 52 6.70 6.43 -0.61
N ASP A 53 5.87 5.37 -0.67
CA ASP A 53 5.65 4.58 -1.89
C ASP A 53 5.03 5.45 -3.00
N VAL A 54 4.07 6.31 -2.66
CA VAL A 54 3.38 7.13 -3.65
C VAL A 54 4.30 8.17 -4.30
N CYS A 55 5.24 8.76 -3.54
CA CYS A 55 6.24 9.67 -4.09
C CYS A 55 7.01 9.03 -5.25
N ILE A 56 7.61 7.86 -5.02
CA ILE A 56 8.45 7.19 -6.01
C ILE A 56 7.65 6.48 -7.11
N ARG A 57 6.44 6.02 -6.81
CA ARG A 57 5.64 5.23 -7.75
C ARG A 57 4.78 6.06 -8.69
N TYR A 58 4.25 7.18 -8.22
CA TYR A 58 3.20 7.91 -8.94
C TYR A 58 3.51 9.40 -9.13
N LEU A 59 4.31 9.99 -8.25
CA LEU A 59 4.63 11.42 -8.33
C LEU A 59 6.01 11.67 -8.97
N ASN A 60 6.82 10.62 -9.11
CA ASN A 60 8.22 10.71 -9.54
C ASN A 60 9.03 11.69 -8.66
N GLU A 61 8.76 11.70 -7.36
CA GLU A 61 9.44 12.55 -6.38
C GLU A 61 10.25 11.69 -5.40
N ASP A 62 11.38 12.20 -4.91
CA ASP A 62 12.12 11.59 -3.80
C ASP A 62 11.39 11.92 -2.48
N PRO A 63 10.86 10.92 -1.75
CA PRO A 63 10.23 11.18 -0.46
C PRO A 63 11.21 11.83 0.52
N TRP A 64 12.50 11.47 0.50
CA TRP A 64 13.50 12.01 1.41
C TRP A 64 13.77 13.49 1.13
N GLU A 65 13.83 13.87 -0.15
CA GLU A 65 13.94 15.27 -0.54
C GLU A 65 12.69 16.08 -0.16
N ARG A 66 11.50 15.49 -0.30
CA ARG A 66 10.26 16.09 0.22
C ARG A 66 10.39 16.38 1.71
N LEU A 67 10.86 15.42 2.51
CA LEU A 67 11.05 15.62 3.95
C LEU A 67 12.06 16.74 4.25
N ARG A 68 13.23 16.72 3.60
CA ARG A 68 14.26 17.76 3.77
C ARG A 68 13.73 19.14 3.40
N THR A 69 12.98 19.23 2.31
CA THR A 69 12.33 20.45 1.84
C THR A 69 11.30 20.95 2.85
N ILE A 70 10.43 20.08 3.36
CA ILE A 70 9.45 20.46 4.39
C ILE A 70 10.14 20.91 5.66
N ARG A 71 11.18 20.19 6.12
CA ARG A 71 11.97 20.58 7.29
C ARG A 71 12.75 21.88 7.05
N LYS A 72 13.09 22.18 5.80
CA LYS A 72 13.76 23.43 5.44
C LYS A 72 12.84 24.64 5.67
N GLU A 73 11.56 24.52 5.39
CA GLU A 73 10.59 25.62 5.52
C GLU A 73 9.91 25.66 6.89
N ILE A 74 9.57 24.49 7.47
CA ILE A 74 8.99 24.38 8.80
C ILE A 74 10.13 24.27 9.81
N LYS A 75 10.25 25.20 10.76
CA LYS A 75 11.36 25.26 11.73
C LYS A 75 10.93 25.15 13.18
N SER A 76 9.73 25.62 13.48
CA SER A 76 9.26 25.82 14.86
C SER A 76 8.42 24.65 15.34
N THR A 77 7.67 24.03 14.43
CA THR A 77 6.72 22.96 14.70
C THR A 77 7.37 21.59 14.50
N ASN A 78 7.01 20.64 15.37
CA ASN A 78 7.49 19.26 15.27
C ASN A 78 6.95 18.60 13.99
N LEU A 79 7.81 17.90 13.26
CA LEU A 79 7.36 17.03 12.16
C LEU A 79 7.04 15.64 12.70
N GLN A 80 5.85 15.16 12.37
CA GLN A 80 5.37 13.84 12.76
C GLN A 80 5.29 12.91 11.55
N MET A 81 5.58 11.62 11.78
CA MET A 81 5.31 10.57 10.82
C MET A 81 4.51 9.41 11.41
N LEU A 82 3.79 8.70 10.53
CA LEU A 82 3.20 7.39 10.84
C LEU A 82 4.15 6.26 10.42
N LEU A 83 4.53 5.39 11.36
CA LEU A 83 5.45 4.28 11.15
C LEU A 83 4.78 2.96 11.56
N ARG A 84 4.76 1.96 10.68
CA ARG A 84 4.50 0.58 11.11
C ARG A 84 5.74 0.07 11.82
N GLY A 85 5.62 -0.51 13.01
CA GLY A 85 6.76 -0.89 13.85
C GLY A 85 7.84 -1.64 13.07
N GLN A 86 7.54 -2.86 12.64
CA GLN A 86 8.50 -3.71 11.95
C GLN A 86 8.45 -3.59 10.42
N SER A 87 7.36 -3.05 9.86
CA SER A 87 7.18 -2.86 8.41
C SER A 87 7.54 -1.46 7.92
N LEU A 88 7.89 -0.54 8.80
CA LEU A 88 8.25 0.84 8.49
C LEU A 88 7.18 1.52 7.60
N VAL A 89 7.55 1.84 6.37
CA VAL A 89 6.68 2.36 5.32
C VAL A 89 6.38 1.32 4.23
N GLY A 90 7.01 0.14 4.27
CA GLY A 90 6.79 -0.98 3.35
C GLY A 90 5.70 -1.96 3.79
N TYR A 91 5.58 -3.12 3.13
CA TYR A 91 4.43 -4.02 3.24
C TYR A 91 4.70 -5.35 3.97
N THR A 92 5.96 -5.67 4.25
CA THR A 92 6.42 -6.88 4.95
C THR A 92 7.23 -6.50 6.19
N HIS A 93 7.57 -7.45 7.05
CA HIS A 93 8.50 -7.19 8.15
C HIS A 93 9.94 -7.06 7.62
N TYR A 94 10.68 -6.10 8.16
CA TYR A 94 12.10 -5.90 7.85
C TYR A 94 12.96 -6.34 9.05
N PRO A 95 14.20 -6.79 8.80
CA PRO A 95 15.13 -7.12 9.87
C PRO A 95 15.51 -5.86 10.66
N ASP A 96 15.93 -6.06 11.91
CA ASP A 96 16.14 -4.95 12.85
C ASP A 96 17.18 -3.94 12.36
N ASP A 97 18.25 -4.36 11.69
CA ASP A 97 19.29 -3.47 11.17
C ASP A 97 18.73 -2.46 10.14
N VAL A 98 17.76 -2.86 9.34
CA VAL A 98 17.05 -1.99 8.40
C VAL A 98 16.10 -1.05 9.14
N VAL A 99 15.37 -1.56 10.15
CA VAL A 99 14.50 -0.74 11.02
C VAL A 99 15.29 0.35 11.71
N GLU A 100 16.43 -0.01 12.32
CA GLU A 100 17.27 0.94 13.03
C GLU A 100 17.77 2.04 12.08
N LYS A 101 18.33 1.65 10.92
CA LYS A 101 18.84 2.59 9.92
C LYS A 101 17.77 3.52 9.40
N PHE A 102 16.58 3.00 9.07
CA PHE A 102 15.49 3.84 8.60
C PHE A 102 15.12 4.91 9.63
N ILE A 103 15.03 4.55 10.91
CA ILE A 103 14.68 5.50 11.98
C ILE A 103 15.77 6.54 12.17
N TYR A 104 17.06 6.15 12.16
CA TYR A 104 18.16 7.11 12.22
C TYR A 104 18.10 8.09 11.04
N LYS A 105 17.96 7.61 9.80
CA LYS A 105 17.88 8.48 8.62
C LYS A 105 16.63 9.38 8.64
N ALA A 106 15.48 8.88 9.09
CA ALA A 106 14.27 9.70 9.23
C ALA A 106 14.45 10.80 10.29
N ALA A 107 15.09 10.50 11.42
CA ALA A 107 15.37 11.48 12.47
C ALA A 107 16.39 12.54 12.00
N GLU A 108 17.45 12.12 11.30
CA GLU A 108 18.46 13.00 10.69
C GLU A 108 17.84 13.97 9.67
N ASN A 109 16.92 13.47 8.84
CA ASN A 109 16.28 14.28 7.79
C ASN A 109 15.14 15.17 8.32
N GLY A 110 14.74 15.03 9.59
CA GLY A 110 13.93 16.04 10.28
C GLY A 110 12.66 15.58 10.99
N ILE A 111 12.38 14.28 11.06
CA ILE A 111 11.25 13.78 11.86
C ILE A 111 11.54 13.94 13.36
N ASP A 112 10.56 14.49 14.09
CA ASP A 112 10.63 14.74 15.51
C ASP A 112 9.76 13.78 16.33
N ILE A 113 8.60 13.42 15.80
CA ILE A 113 7.64 12.52 16.44
C ILE A 113 7.40 11.30 15.54
N PHE A 114 7.73 10.13 16.05
CA PHE A 114 7.44 8.86 15.40
C PHE A 114 6.20 8.25 16.04
N ARG A 115 5.09 8.24 15.30
CA ARG A 115 3.88 7.53 15.70
C ARG A 115 3.98 6.09 15.22
N VAL A 116 4.31 5.18 16.14
CA VAL A 116 4.58 3.77 15.85
C VAL A 116 3.36 2.91 16.19
N PHE A 117 2.89 2.13 15.23
CA PHE A 117 1.77 1.20 15.42
C PHE A 117 2.07 -0.19 14.85
N ASP A 118 1.34 -1.18 15.35
CA ASP A 118 1.29 -2.54 14.82
C ASP A 118 -0.15 -2.86 14.40
N ALA A 119 -0.32 -3.57 13.29
CA ALA A 119 -1.65 -3.84 12.74
C ALA A 119 -2.50 -4.78 13.61
N LEU A 120 -1.87 -5.59 14.46
CA LEU A 120 -2.49 -6.54 15.37
C LEU A 120 -2.49 -6.08 16.82
N ASN A 121 -1.93 -4.89 17.11
CA ASN A 121 -1.53 -4.47 18.45
C ASN A 121 -0.56 -5.47 19.13
N ASP A 122 0.20 -6.24 18.35
CA ASP A 122 1.29 -7.07 18.88
C ASP A 122 2.49 -6.19 19.21
N ILE A 123 2.63 -5.85 20.49
CA ILE A 123 3.64 -4.91 20.97
C ILE A 123 5.08 -5.37 20.68
N ARG A 124 5.31 -6.68 20.47
CA ARG A 124 6.64 -7.22 20.14
C ARG A 124 7.18 -6.62 18.84
N ASN A 125 6.30 -6.37 17.87
CA ASN A 125 6.64 -5.75 16.60
C ASN A 125 7.00 -4.26 16.71
N LEU A 126 6.88 -3.66 17.90
CA LEU A 126 7.22 -2.26 18.16
C LEU A 126 8.56 -2.09 18.87
N GLU A 127 9.15 -3.18 19.38
CA GLU A 127 10.29 -3.14 20.28
C GLU A 127 11.50 -2.42 19.67
N THR A 128 12.00 -2.91 18.53
CA THR A 128 13.16 -2.31 17.84
C THR A 128 12.93 -0.85 17.51
N SER A 129 11.73 -0.51 17.05
CA SER A 129 11.41 0.83 16.59
C SER A 129 11.35 1.81 17.75
N LEU A 130 10.62 1.48 18.82
CA LEU A 130 10.53 2.32 20.02
C LEU A 130 11.91 2.50 20.65
N GLN A 131 12.68 1.43 20.85
CA GLN A 131 14.03 1.51 21.41
C GLN A 131 14.94 2.39 20.54
N THR A 132 14.87 2.27 19.21
CA THR A 132 15.73 3.06 18.32
C THR A 132 15.34 4.53 18.30
N ILE A 133 14.05 4.86 18.28
CA ILE A 133 13.59 6.25 18.39
C ILE A 133 14.10 6.89 19.68
N LYS A 134 14.10 6.15 20.79
CA LYS A 134 14.69 6.64 22.05
C LYS A 134 16.20 6.88 21.93
N LYS A 135 16.94 6.02 21.22
CA LYS A 135 18.37 6.21 20.94
C LYS A 135 18.64 7.46 20.09
N THR A 136 17.73 7.84 19.18
CA THR A 136 17.88 9.09 18.39
C THR A 136 17.59 10.36 19.18
N GLY A 137 16.98 10.23 20.37
CA GLY A 137 16.53 11.37 21.18
C GLY A 137 15.24 12.03 20.67
N LYS A 138 14.56 11.43 19.69
CA LYS A 138 13.26 11.87 19.18
C LYS A 138 12.11 11.30 20.00
N HIS A 139 10.89 11.78 19.77
CA HIS A 139 9.70 11.42 20.54
C HIS A 139 9.08 10.11 20.02
N ALA A 140 9.05 9.09 20.88
CA ALA A 140 8.42 7.80 20.57
C ALA A 140 6.95 7.80 20.99
N GLN A 141 6.03 8.03 20.04
CA GLN A 141 4.60 7.91 20.29
C GLN A 141 4.12 6.51 19.93
N ALA A 142 3.68 5.72 20.90
CA ALA A 142 3.17 4.37 20.65
C ALA A 142 1.65 4.38 20.45
N CYS A 143 1.16 3.57 19.51
CA CYS A 143 -0.26 3.52 19.19
C CYS A 143 -0.97 2.32 19.81
N VAL A 144 -2.17 2.58 20.32
CA VAL A 144 -3.22 1.59 20.50
C VAL A 144 -4.17 1.71 19.30
N VAL A 145 -4.18 0.71 18.41
CA VAL A 145 -5.12 0.66 17.28
C VAL A 145 -6.50 0.29 17.81
N TYR A 146 -7.46 1.20 17.66
CA TYR A 146 -8.83 1.01 18.16
C TYR A 146 -9.67 0.24 17.15
N THR A 147 -10.49 -0.69 17.66
CA THR A 147 -11.46 -1.44 16.86
C THR A 147 -12.56 -2.01 17.77
N ILE A 148 -13.66 -2.49 17.19
CA ILE A 148 -14.76 -3.08 17.95
C ILE A 148 -14.85 -4.57 17.62
N SER A 149 -14.63 -5.43 18.62
CA SER A 149 -14.88 -6.86 18.52
C SER A 149 -15.16 -7.47 19.90
N PRO A 150 -15.59 -8.74 20.00
CA PRO A 150 -15.77 -9.42 21.28
C PRO A 150 -14.52 -9.46 22.19
N VAL A 151 -13.33 -9.18 21.63
CA VAL A 151 -12.04 -9.24 22.33
C VAL A 151 -11.61 -7.86 22.83
N HIS A 152 -11.99 -6.80 22.12
CA HIS A 152 -11.46 -5.46 22.34
C HIS A 152 -12.33 -4.69 23.32
N SER A 153 -12.03 -4.82 24.61
CA SER A 153 -12.62 -4.02 25.68
C SER A 153 -11.79 -2.77 25.98
N ILE A 154 -12.36 -1.82 26.73
CA ILE A 154 -11.60 -0.67 27.27
C ILE A 154 -10.40 -1.15 28.11
N GLU A 155 -10.58 -2.21 28.90
CA GLU A 155 -9.49 -2.79 29.70
C GLU A 155 -8.37 -3.35 28.81
N HIS A 156 -8.71 -4.02 27.71
CA HIS A 156 -7.73 -4.49 26.73
C HIS A 156 -6.88 -3.32 26.22
N PHE A 157 -7.52 -2.23 25.77
CA PHE A 157 -6.79 -1.06 25.26
C PHE A 157 -5.92 -0.37 26.32
N VAL A 158 -6.40 -0.29 27.56
CA VAL A 158 -5.64 0.27 28.69
C VAL A 158 -4.43 -0.61 29.02
N ASN A 159 -4.57 -1.93 29.04
CA ASN A 159 -3.47 -2.86 29.30
C ASN A 159 -2.41 -2.83 28.19
N THR A 160 -2.84 -2.69 26.93
CA THR A 160 -1.94 -2.45 25.81
C THR A 160 -1.17 -1.14 26.03
N ALA A 161 -1.85 -0.04 26.36
CA ALA A 161 -1.18 1.25 26.63
C ALA A 161 -0.19 1.21 27.81
N LEU A 162 -0.50 0.45 28.87
CA LEU A 162 0.42 0.23 29.99
C LEU A 162 1.68 -0.52 29.54
N SER A 163 1.52 -1.59 28.75
CA SER A 163 2.66 -2.33 28.19
C SER A 163 3.53 -1.43 27.29
N LEU A 164 2.91 -0.60 26.45
CA LEU A 164 3.63 0.34 25.58
C LEU A 164 4.40 1.40 26.38
N LYS A 165 3.83 1.89 27.48
CA LYS A 165 4.54 2.76 28.42
C LYS A 165 5.76 2.05 29.02
N ASP A 166 5.61 0.82 29.46
CA ASP A 166 6.70 0.04 30.07
C ASP A 166 7.82 -0.25 29.06
N MET A 167 7.49 -0.32 27.75
CA MET A 167 8.45 -0.37 26.64
C MET A 167 9.15 0.96 26.34
N GLY A 168 8.80 2.05 27.03
CA GLY A 168 9.48 3.34 26.92
C GLY A 168 8.82 4.35 25.98
N ALA A 169 7.53 4.22 25.68
CA ALA A 169 6.79 5.23 24.94
C ALA A 169 6.77 6.59 25.69
N ASP A 170 6.92 7.68 24.94
CA ASP A 170 6.85 9.05 25.45
C ASP A 170 5.43 9.62 25.46
N SER A 171 4.56 9.11 24.57
CA SER A 171 3.11 9.36 24.57
C SER A 171 2.35 8.19 23.96
N ILE A 172 1.04 8.13 24.23
CA ILE A 172 0.14 7.13 23.65
C ILE A 172 -0.80 7.80 22.66
N CYS A 173 -0.93 7.21 21.47
CA CYS A 173 -1.95 7.58 20.50
C CYS A 173 -3.05 6.51 20.42
N ILE A 174 -4.31 6.90 20.61
CA ILE A 174 -5.45 6.06 20.26
C ILE A 174 -5.70 6.27 18.78
N LYS A 175 -5.48 5.24 17.97
CA LYS A 175 -5.64 5.29 16.51
C LYS A 175 -6.94 4.60 16.09
N ASP A 176 -8.00 5.37 15.93
CA ASP A 176 -9.28 4.94 15.36
C ASP A 176 -9.31 5.17 13.83
N MET A 177 -8.67 4.25 13.11
CA MET A 177 -8.51 4.31 11.65
C MET A 177 -9.82 4.23 10.87
N ALA A 178 -10.88 3.69 11.48
CA ALA A 178 -12.18 3.47 10.82
C ALA A 178 -13.27 4.43 11.32
N GLY A 179 -12.97 5.34 12.27
CA GLY A 179 -13.95 6.29 12.81
C GLY A 179 -15.08 5.63 13.61
N LEU A 180 -14.76 4.55 14.32
CA LEU A 180 -15.70 3.72 15.09
C LEU A 180 -15.86 4.18 16.54
N LEU A 181 -14.98 5.04 17.04
CA LEU A 181 -14.94 5.43 18.44
C LEU A 181 -16.14 6.34 18.76
N SER A 182 -17.12 5.78 19.46
CA SER A 182 -18.29 6.55 19.89
C SER A 182 -17.90 7.60 20.95
N PRO A 183 -18.61 8.74 21.06
CA PRO A 183 -18.23 9.82 21.97
C PRO A 183 -18.15 9.40 23.45
N TYR A 184 -19.08 8.59 23.94
CA TYR A 184 -19.07 8.17 25.34
C TYR A 184 -17.95 7.17 25.65
N VAL A 185 -17.64 6.28 24.70
CA VAL A 185 -16.48 5.39 24.82
C VAL A 185 -15.18 6.18 24.74
N ALA A 186 -15.11 7.23 23.91
CA ALA A 186 -13.96 8.13 23.87
C ALA A 186 -13.70 8.78 25.23
N TYR A 187 -14.76 9.30 25.88
CA TYR A 187 -14.65 9.86 27.22
C TYR A 187 -14.10 8.85 28.23
N GLU A 188 -14.72 7.67 28.30
CA GLU A 188 -14.38 6.63 29.27
C GLU A 188 -12.94 6.12 29.08
N LEU A 189 -12.59 5.78 27.83
CA LEU A 189 -11.26 5.27 27.49
C LEU A 189 -10.18 6.30 27.80
N VAL A 190 -10.37 7.57 27.39
CA VAL A 190 -9.39 8.63 27.64
C VAL A 190 -9.25 8.89 29.13
N ALA A 191 -10.35 9.02 29.88
CA ALA A 191 -10.31 9.26 31.32
C ALA A 191 -9.50 8.16 32.04
N LEU A 192 -9.74 6.89 31.68
CA LEU A 192 -9.04 5.75 32.28
C LEU A 192 -7.56 5.68 31.88
N LEU A 193 -7.22 6.03 30.63
CA LEU A 193 -5.83 6.13 30.18
C LEU A 193 -5.09 7.25 30.91
N LYS A 194 -5.71 8.42 31.08
CA LYS A 194 -5.14 9.55 31.83
C LYS A 194 -4.88 9.19 33.29
N GLU A 195 -5.80 8.45 33.91
CA GLU A 195 -5.64 7.96 35.29
C GLU A 195 -4.47 6.97 35.42
N LYS A 196 -4.43 5.94 34.55
CA LYS A 196 -3.54 4.78 34.72
C LYS A 196 -2.17 4.95 34.07
N VAL A 197 -2.13 5.45 32.83
CA VAL A 197 -0.89 5.49 32.03
C VAL A 197 -0.02 6.69 32.43
N LYS A 198 -0.62 7.86 32.68
CA LYS A 198 0.08 9.11 33.05
C LYS A 198 1.09 9.62 32.00
N LEU A 199 0.98 9.17 30.76
CA LEU A 199 1.65 9.77 29.60
C LEU A 199 0.69 10.73 28.88
N PRO A 200 1.18 11.65 28.04
CA PRO A 200 0.33 12.39 27.13
C PRO A 200 -0.46 11.45 26.23
N ILE A 201 -1.74 11.75 26.03
CA ILE A 201 -2.67 10.98 25.19
C ILE A 201 -3.04 11.81 23.97
N GLN A 202 -2.91 11.21 22.80
CA GLN A 202 -3.33 11.77 21.52
C GLN A 202 -4.46 10.95 20.92
N LEU A 203 -5.54 11.59 20.48
CA LEU A 203 -6.64 10.91 19.79
C LEU A 203 -6.60 11.20 18.28
N HIS A 204 -6.49 10.13 17.51
CA HIS A 204 -6.59 10.13 16.06
C HIS A 204 -7.85 9.38 15.63
N THR A 205 -8.72 10.04 14.86
CA THR A 205 -9.97 9.43 14.37
C THR A 205 -10.33 9.99 12.99
N HIS A 206 -11.04 9.19 12.19
CA HIS A 206 -11.59 9.60 10.89
C HIS A 206 -13.07 9.98 11.01
N TYR A 207 -13.55 10.88 10.15
CA TYR A 207 -14.91 11.44 10.15
C TYR A 207 -15.90 10.61 9.33
N ILE A 208 -15.52 9.40 8.90
CA ILE A 208 -16.24 8.63 7.87
C ILE A 208 -17.70 8.39 8.25
N GLY A 209 -17.96 7.95 9.47
CA GLY A 209 -19.31 7.77 10.03
C GLY A 209 -19.88 8.98 10.78
N GLY A 210 -19.20 10.14 10.74
CA GLY A 210 -19.67 11.40 11.34
C GLY A 210 -19.52 11.52 12.87
N LEU A 211 -18.97 10.52 13.58
CA LEU A 211 -18.83 10.56 15.04
C LEU A 211 -17.64 11.38 15.55
N ALA A 212 -16.63 11.61 14.69
CA ALA A 212 -15.32 12.07 15.15
C ALA A 212 -15.33 13.42 15.86
N ILE A 213 -16.11 14.42 15.42
CA ILE A 213 -16.18 15.71 16.13
C ILE A 213 -16.67 15.50 17.58
N ALA A 214 -17.76 14.75 17.75
CA ALA A 214 -18.30 14.48 19.08
C ALA A 214 -17.33 13.64 19.93
N ALA A 215 -16.62 12.69 19.32
CA ALA A 215 -15.59 11.91 20.00
C ALA A 215 -14.40 12.75 20.47
N LEU A 216 -13.92 13.69 19.63
CA LEU A 216 -12.85 14.62 20.00
C LEU A 216 -13.27 15.55 21.14
N LEU A 217 -14.50 16.07 21.13
CA LEU A 217 -15.03 16.90 22.22
C LEU A 217 -15.14 16.11 23.53
N LYS A 218 -15.64 14.88 23.48
CA LYS A 218 -15.71 14.02 24.68
C LYS A 218 -14.34 13.58 25.19
N ALA A 219 -13.39 13.29 24.31
CA ALA A 219 -12.01 13.05 24.68
C ALA A 219 -11.36 14.29 25.33
N THR A 220 -11.68 15.49 24.82
CA THR A 220 -11.26 16.78 25.39
C THR A 220 -11.77 16.97 26.82
N GLU A 221 -13.06 16.77 27.06
CA GLU A 221 -13.64 16.80 28.40
C GLU A 221 -13.02 15.76 29.36
N ALA A 222 -12.58 14.61 28.83
CA ALA A 222 -11.88 13.56 29.58
C ALA A 222 -10.38 13.84 29.80
N GLY A 223 -9.84 14.93 29.24
CA GLY A 223 -8.46 15.35 29.45
C GLY A 223 -7.45 14.81 28.44
N VAL A 224 -7.86 14.51 27.20
CA VAL A 224 -6.91 14.24 26.10
C VAL A 224 -5.97 15.45 25.92
N ASP A 225 -4.72 15.19 25.55
CA ASP A 225 -3.71 16.25 25.44
C ASP A 225 -3.64 16.80 24.01
N ILE A 226 -3.77 15.92 23.02
CA ILE A 226 -3.60 16.25 21.60
C ILE A 226 -4.72 15.57 20.78
N ILE A 227 -5.21 16.25 19.75
CA ILE A 227 -6.17 15.68 18.78
C ILE A 227 -5.71 15.95 17.35
N ASP A 228 -5.97 14.98 16.46
CA ASP A 228 -5.65 15.10 15.03
C ASP A 228 -6.81 15.76 14.27
N THR A 229 -6.48 16.74 13.44
CA THR A 229 -7.43 17.45 12.57
C THR A 229 -6.83 17.73 11.20
N ALA A 230 -7.67 18.02 10.21
CA ALA A 230 -7.24 18.47 8.88
C ALA A 230 -7.88 19.82 8.54
N THR A 231 -7.30 20.57 7.61
CA THR A 231 -7.94 21.78 7.08
C THR A 231 -9.20 21.46 6.28
N VAL A 232 -10.23 22.32 6.37
CA VAL A 232 -11.58 22.07 5.82
C VAL A 232 -11.65 21.58 4.35
N PRO A 233 -10.79 21.98 3.39
CA PRO A 233 -10.85 21.45 2.02
C PRO A 233 -10.50 19.96 1.92
N MET A 234 -9.76 19.44 2.89
CA MET A 234 -9.30 18.06 2.98
C MET A 234 -9.82 17.33 4.23
N ALA A 235 -10.81 17.88 4.92
CA ALA A 235 -11.47 17.26 6.06
C ALA A 235 -12.72 16.45 5.61
N PHE A 236 -13.42 15.88 6.59
CA PHE A 236 -14.67 15.11 6.42
C PHE A 236 -14.52 13.80 5.65
N GLY A 237 -15.62 13.06 5.49
CA GLY A 237 -15.62 11.76 4.84
C GLY A 237 -14.58 10.84 5.45
N SER A 238 -13.78 10.17 4.62
CA SER A 238 -12.67 9.32 5.08
C SER A 238 -11.52 10.08 5.76
N SER A 239 -11.51 11.41 5.83
CA SER A 239 -10.44 12.20 6.46
C SER A 239 -10.74 12.57 7.92
N GLN A 240 -9.86 13.34 8.55
CA GLN A 240 -10.04 13.87 9.91
C GLN A 240 -11.13 14.96 9.99
N PRO A 241 -11.60 15.29 11.21
CA PRO A 241 -12.41 16.48 11.46
C PRO A 241 -11.73 17.78 11.03
N PRO A 242 -12.49 18.79 10.55
CA PRO A 242 -11.96 20.09 10.20
C PRO A 242 -11.44 20.84 11.43
N VAL A 243 -10.18 21.28 11.38
CA VAL A 243 -9.52 22.04 12.44
C VAL A 243 -10.28 23.32 12.80
N GLU A 244 -10.83 24.00 11.79
CA GLU A 244 -11.56 25.25 11.96
C GLU A 244 -12.83 25.04 12.80
N THR A 245 -13.49 23.88 12.66
CA THR A 245 -14.69 23.57 13.45
C THR A 245 -14.33 23.22 14.88
N ILE A 246 -13.28 22.42 15.08
CA ILE A 246 -12.82 22.03 16.42
C ILE A 246 -12.35 23.27 17.21
N VAL A 247 -11.53 24.12 16.59
CA VAL A 247 -11.06 25.36 17.21
C VAL A 247 -12.23 26.26 17.57
N ARG A 248 -13.21 26.42 16.66
CA ARG A 248 -14.41 27.22 16.96
C ARG A 248 -15.26 26.61 18.09
N ALA A 249 -15.37 25.29 18.16
CA ALA A 249 -16.16 24.60 19.18
C ALA A 249 -15.53 24.71 20.59
N LEU A 250 -14.20 24.74 20.67
CA LEU A 250 -13.45 24.86 21.94
C LEU A 250 -13.15 26.31 22.33
N GLN A 251 -13.37 27.27 21.44
CA GLN A 251 -13.11 28.68 21.70
C GLN A 251 -13.92 29.20 22.91
N ASP A 252 -13.27 30.00 23.76
CA ASP A 252 -13.84 30.58 24.99
C ASP A 252 -14.24 29.52 26.06
N THR A 253 -13.83 28.27 25.88
CA THR A 253 -13.96 27.20 26.90
C THR A 253 -12.66 27.03 27.69
N GLU A 254 -12.67 26.20 28.74
CA GLU A 254 -11.45 25.86 29.49
C GLU A 254 -10.41 25.06 28.67
N HIS A 255 -10.83 24.53 27.51
CA HIS A 255 -10.06 23.71 26.60
C HIS A 255 -9.62 24.44 25.33
N ASP A 256 -9.79 25.76 25.27
CA ASP A 256 -9.44 26.60 24.11
C ASP A 256 -8.01 26.31 23.62
N THR A 257 -7.88 26.06 22.32
CA THR A 257 -6.60 25.74 21.67
C THR A 257 -5.69 26.96 21.56
N GLY A 258 -6.26 28.17 21.53
CA GLY A 258 -5.58 29.43 21.27
C GLY A 258 -5.22 29.68 19.80
N LEU A 259 -5.63 28.78 18.88
CA LEU A 259 -5.37 28.94 17.45
C LEU A 259 -6.29 30.00 16.83
N LYS A 260 -5.77 30.79 15.89
CA LYS A 260 -6.54 31.87 15.27
C LYS A 260 -7.27 31.37 14.02
N LEU A 261 -8.60 31.39 14.06
CA LEU A 261 -9.45 30.98 12.93
C LEU A 261 -9.10 31.68 11.61
N HIS A 262 -8.74 32.96 11.65
CA HIS A 262 -8.36 33.70 10.43
C HIS A 262 -7.16 33.07 9.72
N GLU A 263 -6.10 32.74 10.47
CA GLU A 263 -4.88 32.13 9.92
C GLU A 263 -5.17 30.72 9.38
N LEU A 264 -6.06 29.96 10.05
CA LEU A 264 -6.52 28.66 9.56
C LEU A 264 -7.28 28.76 8.23
N PHE A 265 -8.12 29.78 8.05
CA PHE A 265 -8.82 29.99 6.79
C PHE A 265 -7.91 30.41 5.62
N GLU A 266 -6.73 30.99 5.90
CA GLU A 266 -5.72 31.23 4.88
C GLU A 266 -5.10 29.92 4.39
N VAL A 267 -4.79 28.99 5.29
CA VAL A 267 -4.37 27.61 4.95
C VAL A 267 -5.45 26.91 4.13
N ALA A 268 -6.71 26.97 4.57
CA ALA A 268 -7.84 26.39 3.84
C ALA A 268 -7.99 26.99 2.43
N SER A 269 -7.77 28.29 2.28
CA SER A 269 -7.89 28.96 0.99
C SER A 269 -6.82 28.50 0.00
N HIS A 270 -5.61 28.18 0.46
CA HIS A 270 -4.56 27.59 -0.37
C HIS A 270 -4.98 26.20 -0.88
N PHE A 271 -5.35 25.30 0.02
CA PHE A 271 -5.71 23.93 -0.37
C PHE A 271 -7.01 23.85 -1.16
N GLU A 272 -7.96 24.78 -0.97
CA GLU A 272 -9.16 24.86 -1.81
C GLU A 272 -8.83 25.22 -3.26
N LYS A 273 -7.80 26.04 -3.49
CA LYS A 273 -7.33 26.36 -4.85
C LYS A 273 -6.73 25.12 -5.52
N ILE A 274 -5.86 24.40 -4.81
CA ILE A 274 -5.27 23.14 -5.31
C ILE A 274 -6.37 22.14 -5.63
N ARG A 275 -7.31 21.94 -4.70
CA ARG A 275 -8.44 21.01 -4.87
C ARG A 275 -9.21 21.31 -6.15
N LYS A 276 -9.59 22.57 -6.37
CA LYS A 276 -10.31 22.99 -7.59
C LYS A 276 -9.47 22.85 -8.84
N HIS A 277 -8.21 23.25 -8.79
CA HIS A 277 -7.31 23.25 -9.95
C HIS A 277 -7.00 21.83 -10.43
N LYS A 278 -6.75 20.89 -9.51
CA LYS A 278 -6.41 19.50 -9.81
C LYS A 278 -7.62 18.57 -9.88
N GLY A 279 -8.84 19.09 -9.71
CA GLY A 279 -10.07 18.29 -9.78
C GLY A 279 -10.27 17.33 -8.62
N PHE A 280 -9.65 17.59 -7.47
CA PHE A 280 -9.81 16.72 -6.31
C PHE A 280 -11.20 16.88 -5.65
N GLU A 281 -11.70 15.79 -5.09
CA GLU A 281 -12.99 15.78 -4.40
C GLU A 281 -12.88 16.31 -2.96
N ARG A 282 -14.02 16.75 -2.42
CA ARG A 282 -14.16 17.03 -0.98
C ARG A 282 -14.53 15.74 -0.24
N GLY A 283 -14.14 15.66 1.02
CA GLY A 283 -14.66 14.63 1.91
C GLY A 283 -16.18 14.77 2.08
N VAL A 284 -16.90 13.68 1.83
CA VAL A 284 -18.34 13.57 2.03
C VAL A 284 -18.61 12.21 2.67
N THR A 285 -19.46 12.19 3.69
CA THR A 285 -19.99 10.95 4.26
C THR A 285 -21.19 10.49 3.44
N ARG A 286 -21.03 9.40 2.70
CA ARG A 286 -22.07 8.75 1.89
C ARG A 286 -22.82 7.70 2.71
N ILE A 287 -23.95 7.21 2.21
CA ILE A 287 -24.69 6.10 2.85
C ILE A 287 -23.82 4.85 2.95
N THR A 288 -23.06 4.54 1.90
CA THR A 288 -22.09 3.44 1.89
C THR A 288 -21.02 3.59 2.96
N ASP A 289 -20.60 4.82 3.24
CA ASP A 289 -19.59 5.10 4.27
C ASP A 289 -20.18 4.89 5.68
N MET A 290 -21.46 5.23 5.89
CA MET A 290 -22.14 5.01 7.16
C MET A 290 -22.33 3.51 7.50
N LYS A 291 -22.32 2.63 6.48
CA LYS A 291 -22.32 1.18 6.71
C LYS A 291 -21.04 0.68 7.40
N VAL A 292 -20.01 1.53 7.57
CA VAL A 292 -18.83 1.22 8.39
C VAL A 292 -19.19 0.77 9.81
N PHE A 293 -20.33 1.20 10.36
CA PHE A 293 -20.79 0.73 11.67
C PHE A 293 -21.25 -0.73 11.69
N GLU A 294 -21.60 -1.28 10.52
CA GLU A 294 -21.98 -2.69 10.36
C GLU A 294 -20.75 -3.54 10.06
N HIS A 295 -19.98 -3.19 9.03
CA HIS A 295 -18.89 -4.03 8.53
C HIS A 295 -17.49 -3.65 9.06
N GLN A 296 -17.33 -2.46 9.66
CA GLN A 296 -16.08 -1.95 10.26
C GLN A 296 -14.88 -1.83 9.30
N VAL A 297 -15.14 -1.81 7.99
CA VAL A 297 -14.10 -1.72 6.94
C VAL A 297 -13.74 -0.26 6.71
N PRO A 298 -12.46 0.15 6.79
CA PRO A 298 -12.06 1.52 6.47
C PRO A 298 -12.40 1.93 5.04
N GLY A 299 -12.76 3.19 4.82
CA GLY A 299 -13.25 3.66 3.51
C GLY A 299 -12.31 3.40 2.32
N GLY A 300 -11.00 3.60 2.49
CA GLY A 300 -10.01 3.33 1.44
C GLY A 300 -9.97 1.84 1.02
N MET A 301 -10.29 0.93 1.94
CA MET A 301 -10.38 -0.49 1.62
C MET A 301 -11.66 -0.82 0.85
N ILE A 302 -12.80 -0.16 1.12
CA ILE A 302 -14.05 -0.36 0.35
C ILE A 302 -13.82 -0.04 -1.12
N SER A 303 -13.18 1.08 -1.43
CA SER A 303 -12.87 1.46 -2.82
C SER A 303 -11.98 0.42 -3.49
N ASN A 304 -10.97 -0.11 -2.78
CA ASN A 304 -10.12 -1.17 -3.31
C ASN A 304 -10.91 -2.46 -3.59
N LEU A 305 -11.77 -2.90 -2.65
CA LEU A 305 -12.62 -4.07 -2.85
C LEU A 305 -13.55 -3.90 -4.06
N PHE A 306 -14.02 -2.67 -4.33
CA PHE A 306 -14.87 -2.39 -5.47
C PHE A 306 -14.11 -2.56 -6.79
N SER A 307 -12.94 -1.93 -6.92
CA SER A 307 -12.08 -2.08 -8.11
C SER A 307 -11.69 -3.54 -8.33
N GLN A 308 -11.38 -4.25 -7.25
CA GLN A 308 -11.09 -5.69 -7.28
C GLN A 308 -12.26 -6.51 -7.83
N LEU A 309 -13.48 -6.28 -7.34
CA LEU A 309 -14.66 -6.97 -7.87
C LEU A 309 -14.97 -6.56 -9.31
N GLU A 310 -14.72 -5.30 -9.69
CA GLU A 310 -14.91 -4.80 -11.05
C GLU A 310 -13.97 -5.48 -12.05
N GLU A 311 -12.70 -5.66 -11.70
CA GLU A 311 -11.73 -6.43 -12.49
C GLU A 311 -12.20 -7.87 -12.73
N GLN A 312 -12.97 -8.45 -11.80
CA GLN A 312 -13.54 -9.79 -11.91
C GLN A 312 -14.97 -9.81 -12.49
N ASN A 313 -15.47 -8.68 -13.02
CA ASN A 313 -16.84 -8.52 -13.49
C ASN A 313 -17.92 -8.89 -12.43
N ALA A 314 -17.60 -8.74 -11.16
CA ALA A 314 -18.37 -9.20 -10.01
C ALA A 314 -18.80 -8.05 -9.07
N SER A 315 -18.79 -6.78 -9.52
CA SER A 315 -19.15 -5.61 -8.69
C SER A 315 -20.53 -5.71 -8.04
N HIS A 316 -21.47 -6.44 -8.66
CA HIS A 316 -22.81 -6.70 -8.13
C HIS A 316 -22.82 -7.53 -6.83
N ARG A 317 -21.70 -8.18 -6.48
CA ARG A 317 -21.54 -9.05 -5.30
C ARG A 317 -20.91 -8.33 -4.11
N MET A 318 -20.74 -7.01 -4.17
CA MET A 318 -20.15 -6.22 -3.09
C MET A 318 -20.84 -6.42 -1.73
N GLU A 319 -22.18 -6.49 -1.71
CA GLU A 319 -22.93 -6.70 -0.46
C GLU A 319 -22.61 -8.06 0.17
N GLU A 320 -22.42 -9.12 -0.64
CA GLU A 320 -22.00 -10.44 -0.15
C GLU A 320 -20.60 -10.37 0.49
N VAL A 321 -19.66 -9.65 -0.14
CA VAL A 321 -18.29 -9.48 0.39
C VAL A 321 -18.32 -8.75 1.73
N LEU A 322 -19.09 -7.66 1.84
CA LEU A 322 -19.22 -6.90 3.09
C LEU A 322 -19.84 -7.74 4.22
N GLN A 323 -20.74 -8.67 3.88
CA GLN A 323 -21.33 -9.62 4.83
C GLN A 323 -20.36 -10.74 5.23
N GLU A 324 -19.47 -11.16 4.32
CA GLU A 324 -18.46 -12.20 4.58
C GLU A 324 -17.30 -11.72 5.46
N ILE A 325 -16.92 -10.44 5.36
CA ILE A 325 -15.79 -9.85 6.11
C ILE A 325 -15.87 -10.10 7.63
N PRO A 326 -16.99 -9.85 8.33
CA PRO A 326 -17.11 -10.16 9.76
C PRO A 326 -16.84 -11.62 10.11
N TYR A 327 -17.24 -12.57 9.26
CA TYR A 327 -17.00 -14.00 9.49
C TYR A 327 -15.53 -14.36 9.31
N VAL A 328 -14.90 -13.90 8.21
CA VAL A 328 -13.46 -14.09 7.99
C VAL A 328 -12.65 -13.46 9.12
N ARG A 329 -13.03 -12.26 9.56
CA ARG A 329 -12.39 -11.58 10.69
C ARG A 329 -12.50 -12.38 11.99
N ALA A 330 -13.65 -12.98 12.27
CA ALA A 330 -13.84 -13.82 13.44
C ALA A 330 -12.97 -15.08 13.38
N ASP A 331 -12.96 -15.76 12.24
CA ASP A 331 -12.14 -16.95 12.02
C ASP A 331 -10.64 -16.68 12.18
N MET A 332 -10.20 -15.48 11.78
CA MET A 332 -8.81 -15.04 11.82
C MET A 332 -8.38 -14.47 13.18
N GLY A 333 -9.17 -14.62 14.24
CA GLY A 333 -8.79 -14.18 15.59
C GLY A 333 -9.04 -12.69 15.86
N TYR A 334 -10.01 -12.09 15.14
CA TYR A 334 -10.43 -10.69 15.28
C TYR A 334 -9.35 -9.63 15.11
N PRO A 335 -8.49 -9.67 14.08
CA PRO A 335 -7.51 -8.59 13.88
C PRO A 335 -8.21 -7.22 13.71
N PRO A 336 -7.62 -6.12 14.19
CA PRO A 336 -7.99 -4.78 13.74
C PRO A 336 -7.87 -4.71 12.21
N LEU A 337 -8.78 -4.00 11.54
CA LEU A 337 -8.75 -3.84 10.08
C LEU A 337 -7.96 -2.58 9.70
N VAL A 338 -6.63 -2.70 9.72
CA VAL A 338 -5.69 -1.66 9.26
C VAL A 338 -4.66 -2.30 8.33
N THR A 339 -3.96 -1.55 7.49
CA THR A 339 -2.97 -2.17 6.59
C THR A 339 -1.84 -2.87 7.38
N PRO A 340 -1.48 -4.13 7.05
CA PRO A 340 -1.98 -4.94 5.93
C PRO A 340 -3.16 -5.87 6.24
N THR A 341 -3.53 -6.07 7.52
CA THR A 341 -4.58 -7.02 7.95
C THR A 341 -5.93 -6.74 7.30
N SER A 342 -6.26 -5.49 7.06
CA SER A 342 -7.47 -5.10 6.32
C SER A 342 -7.52 -5.74 4.93
N GLN A 343 -6.40 -5.70 4.19
CA GLN A 343 -6.30 -6.31 2.86
C GLN A 343 -6.41 -7.84 2.94
N ILE A 344 -5.75 -8.47 3.91
CA ILE A 344 -5.74 -9.93 4.11
C ILE A 344 -7.15 -10.46 4.42
N ILE A 345 -7.90 -9.77 5.28
CA ILE A 345 -9.29 -10.15 5.58
C ILE A 345 -10.21 -9.85 4.39
N GLY A 346 -10.01 -8.70 3.75
CA GLY A 346 -10.81 -8.27 2.60
C GLY A 346 -10.73 -9.20 1.41
N ILE A 347 -9.51 -9.52 0.98
CA ILE A 347 -9.30 -10.43 -0.16
C ILE A 347 -9.87 -11.81 0.13
N GLN A 348 -9.67 -12.34 1.33
CA GLN A 348 -10.16 -13.67 1.65
C GLN A 348 -11.70 -13.70 1.62
N ALA A 349 -12.35 -12.62 2.03
CA ALA A 349 -13.80 -12.48 1.87
C ALA A 349 -14.22 -12.42 0.38
N VAL A 350 -13.49 -11.67 -0.46
CA VAL A 350 -13.72 -11.64 -1.91
C VAL A 350 -13.59 -13.05 -2.50
N LEU A 351 -12.53 -13.78 -2.17
CA LEU A 351 -12.30 -15.14 -2.67
C LEU A 351 -13.37 -16.12 -2.19
N ASN A 352 -13.75 -16.08 -0.91
CA ASN A 352 -14.84 -16.90 -0.37
C ASN A 352 -16.15 -16.69 -1.15
N VAL A 353 -16.47 -15.43 -1.46
CA VAL A 353 -17.66 -15.06 -2.24
C VAL A 353 -17.52 -15.53 -3.68
N LEU A 354 -16.43 -15.18 -4.38
CA LEU A 354 -16.21 -15.55 -5.78
C LEU A 354 -16.22 -17.07 -5.99
N MET A 355 -15.60 -17.84 -5.10
CA MET A 355 -15.52 -19.30 -5.18
C MET A 355 -16.79 -20.01 -4.71
N GLY A 356 -17.69 -19.33 -4.00
CA GLY A 356 -18.90 -19.92 -3.42
C GLY A 356 -18.64 -20.89 -2.26
N GLU A 357 -17.40 -20.98 -1.79
CA GLU A 357 -16.95 -21.86 -0.71
C GLU A 357 -15.86 -21.17 0.11
N ARG A 358 -15.97 -21.19 1.44
CA ARG A 358 -15.04 -20.49 2.33
C ARG A 358 -13.68 -21.18 2.34
N TYR A 359 -12.61 -20.41 2.16
CA TYR A 359 -11.21 -20.85 2.21
C TYR A 359 -10.83 -21.93 1.22
N LYS A 360 -11.63 -22.17 0.17
CA LYS A 360 -11.26 -23.04 -0.97
C LYS A 360 -9.94 -22.59 -1.61
N MET A 361 -9.73 -21.27 -1.67
CA MET A 361 -8.49 -20.65 -2.11
C MET A 361 -8.01 -19.65 -1.06
N CYS A 362 -6.73 -19.74 -0.72
CA CYS A 362 -6.08 -18.89 0.26
C CYS A 362 -4.77 -18.32 -0.30
N PRO A 363 -4.67 -17.00 -0.49
CA PRO A 363 -3.44 -16.33 -0.92
C PRO A 363 -2.27 -16.59 0.04
N GLY A 364 -1.03 -16.43 -0.45
CA GLY A 364 0.18 -16.58 0.35
C GLY A 364 0.17 -15.74 1.63
N GLU A 365 -0.29 -14.49 1.53
CA GLU A 365 -0.36 -13.55 2.66
C GLU A 365 -1.36 -13.98 3.73
N VAL A 366 -2.45 -14.66 3.34
CA VAL A 366 -3.39 -15.26 4.29
C VAL A 366 -2.74 -16.44 5.00
N LYS A 367 -2.02 -17.29 4.27
CA LYS A 367 -1.26 -18.39 4.88
C LYS A 367 -0.19 -17.85 5.84
N ASP A 368 0.54 -16.82 5.45
CA ASP A 368 1.59 -16.22 6.27
C ASP A 368 1.06 -15.53 7.52
N TYR A 369 -0.13 -14.93 7.44
CA TYR A 369 -0.88 -14.49 8.60
C TYR A 369 -1.18 -15.64 9.57
N VAL A 370 -1.67 -16.77 9.05
CA VAL A 370 -1.99 -17.94 9.87
C VAL A 370 -0.73 -18.59 10.47
N ARG A 371 0.40 -18.58 9.75
CA ARG A 371 1.72 -19.01 10.23
C ARG A 371 2.30 -18.09 11.30
N GLY A 372 1.76 -16.88 11.46
CA GLY A 372 2.18 -15.91 12.46
C GLY A 372 3.21 -14.88 11.96
N PHE A 373 3.52 -14.84 10.66
CA PHE A 373 4.58 -13.96 10.11
C PHE A 373 4.25 -12.46 10.15
N TYR A 374 3.02 -12.08 10.46
CA TYR A 374 2.61 -10.69 10.73
C TYR A 374 2.56 -10.34 12.22
N GLY A 375 2.78 -11.32 13.11
CA GLY A 375 2.61 -11.17 14.56
C GLY A 375 1.44 -12.01 15.09
N LYS A 376 1.18 -11.87 16.39
CA LYS A 376 0.16 -12.63 17.11
C LYS A 376 -1.20 -11.93 17.02
N PRO A 377 -2.25 -12.60 16.51
CA PRO A 377 -3.60 -12.04 16.52
C PRO A 377 -4.16 -11.83 17.95
N PRO A 378 -5.15 -10.94 18.13
CA PRO A 378 -5.76 -10.69 19.44
C PRO A 378 -6.34 -11.93 20.13
N MET A 379 -6.83 -12.90 19.34
CA MET A 379 -7.29 -14.21 19.79
C MET A 379 -6.70 -15.32 18.93
N PRO A 380 -6.66 -16.57 19.43
CA PRO A 380 -6.32 -17.71 18.59
C PRO A 380 -7.21 -17.77 17.34
N ILE A 381 -6.59 -18.05 16.20
CA ILE A 381 -7.28 -18.35 14.93
C ILE A 381 -8.12 -19.62 15.15
N ASN A 382 -9.31 -19.67 14.53
CA ASN A 382 -10.19 -20.83 14.59
C ASN A 382 -9.40 -22.10 14.16
N PRO A 383 -9.30 -23.14 15.02
CA PRO A 383 -8.50 -24.33 14.72
C PRO A 383 -8.86 -25.03 13.41
N GLU A 384 -10.16 -25.08 13.07
CA GLU A 384 -10.63 -25.70 11.83
C GLU A 384 -10.16 -24.91 10.62
N ILE A 385 -10.25 -23.57 10.69
CA ILE A 385 -9.80 -22.68 9.62
C ILE A 385 -8.28 -22.67 9.51
N LYS A 386 -7.56 -22.70 10.63
CA LYS A 386 -6.10 -22.85 10.64
C LYS A 386 -5.70 -24.13 9.89
N SER A 387 -6.32 -25.26 10.23
CA SER A 387 -6.03 -26.54 9.56
C SER A 387 -6.41 -26.53 8.08
N LEU A 388 -7.50 -25.85 7.71
CA LEU A 388 -7.89 -25.70 6.31
C LEU A 388 -6.88 -24.89 5.47
N ILE A 389 -6.25 -23.88 6.07
CA ILE A 389 -5.34 -22.96 5.36
C ILE A 389 -3.91 -23.50 5.28
N ILE A 390 -3.38 -24.03 6.39
CA ILE A 390 -1.97 -24.45 6.49
C ILE A 390 -1.78 -25.91 6.92
N GLY A 391 -2.85 -26.70 7.07
CA GLY A 391 -2.75 -28.09 7.50
C GLY A 391 -2.09 -28.24 8.87
N ASP A 392 -1.04 -29.06 8.91
CA ASP A 392 -0.24 -29.35 10.10
C ASP A 392 1.06 -28.51 10.17
N GLU A 393 1.21 -27.49 9.31
CA GLU A 393 2.37 -26.60 9.36
C GLU A 393 2.50 -25.90 10.73
N GLU A 394 3.76 -25.73 11.17
CA GLU A 394 4.04 -25.07 12.44
C GLU A 394 3.77 -23.55 12.37
N VAL A 395 3.21 -23.02 13.46
CA VAL A 395 2.99 -21.57 13.65
C VAL A 395 4.11 -21.04 14.50
N ILE A 396 4.73 -19.94 14.07
CA ILE A 396 5.82 -19.33 14.83
C ILE A 396 5.28 -18.72 16.12
N GLU A 397 6.02 -18.90 17.22
CA GLU A 397 5.68 -18.28 18.52
C GLU A 397 6.54 -17.05 18.82
N THR A 398 7.69 -16.92 18.16
CA THR A 398 8.64 -15.81 18.30
C THR A 398 8.15 -14.55 17.57
N ARG A 399 8.88 -13.44 17.71
CA ARG A 399 8.62 -12.25 16.89
C ARG A 399 9.06 -12.56 15.44
N PRO A 400 8.25 -12.26 14.41
CA PRO A 400 8.56 -12.67 13.05
C PRO A 400 9.89 -12.11 12.53
N ALA A 401 10.26 -10.89 12.93
CA ALA A 401 11.53 -10.29 12.53
C ALA A 401 12.77 -11.00 13.07
N ASP A 402 12.65 -11.78 14.14
CA ASP A 402 13.78 -12.54 14.69
C ASP A 402 14.19 -13.71 13.76
N LEU A 403 13.33 -14.06 12.80
CA LEU A 403 13.57 -15.09 11.79
C LEU A 403 14.17 -14.51 10.50
N ILE A 404 14.26 -13.18 10.39
CA ILE A 404 14.73 -12.50 9.18
C ILE A 404 16.21 -12.16 9.36
N ALA A 405 17.05 -12.65 8.44
CA ALA A 405 18.47 -12.32 8.43
C ALA A 405 18.70 -10.81 8.20
N PRO A 406 19.80 -10.23 8.72
CA PRO A 406 20.15 -8.82 8.50
C PRO A 406 20.11 -8.43 7.01
N GLY A 407 19.46 -7.31 6.71
CA GLY A 407 19.10 -6.93 5.33
C GLY A 407 20.00 -5.85 4.73
N TRP A 408 20.69 -5.07 5.56
CA TRP A 408 21.39 -3.86 5.12
C TRP A 408 22.55 -4.15 4.16
N GLU A 409 23.50 -5.00 4.56
CA GLU A 409 24.68 -5.28 3.75
C GLU A 409 24.31 -6.00 2.45
N LYS A 410 23.27 -6.85 2.49
CA LYS A 410 22.71 -7.50 1.30
C LYS A 410 22.16 -6.45 0.33
N GLY A 411 21.23 -5.60 0.78
CA GLY A 411 20.63 -4.57 -0.07
C GLY A 411 21.64 -3.58 -0.62
N LYS A 412 22.64 -3.19 0.18
CA LYS A 412 23.75 -2.32 -0.25
C LYS A 412 24.59 -2.96 -1.37
N LYS A 413 24.88 -4.25 -1.26
CA LYS A 413 25.63 -5.00 -2.28
C LYS A 413 24.82 -5.16 -3.57
N GLU A 414 23.52 -5.44 -3.45
CA GLU A 414 22.63 -5.65 -4.59
C GLU A 414 22.42 -4.38 -5.41
N ILE A 415 22.19 -3.24 -4.76
CA ILE A 415 21.96 -1.96 -5.47
C ILE A 415 23.26 -1.36 -6.04
N GLY A 416 24.40 -1.64 -5.42
CA GLY A 416 25.72 -1.21 -5.89
C GLY A 416 25.78 0.29 -6.19
N ASP A 417 26.31 0.64 -7.36
CA ASP A 417 26.58 2.02 -7.78
C ASP A 417 25.31 2.82 -8.19
N MET A 418 24.14 2.17 -8.26
CA MET A 418 22.88 2.88 -8.52
C MET A 418 22.42 3.72 -7.32
N ALA A 419 22.80 3.32 -6.10
CA ALA A 419 22.51 4.09 -4.90
C ALA A 419 23.53 5.23 -4.73
N LYS A 420 23.04 6.47 -4.65
CA LYS A 420 23.85 7.68 -4.44
C LYS A 420 23.94 8.09 -2.96
N SER A 421 23.17 7.43 -2.09
CA SER A 421 23.04 7.74 -0.67
C SER A 421 22.60 6.51 0.14
N GLU A 422 22.65 6.59 1.47
CA GLU A 422 22.06 5.55 2.34
C GLU A 422 20.54 5.52 2.23
N GLU A 423 19.92 6.68 2.00
CA GLU A 423 18.49 6.83 1.72
C GLU A 423 18.06 6.06 0.46
N ASP A 424 18.89 6.04 -0.59
CA ASP A 424 18.64 5.23 -1.80
C ASP A 424 18.69 3.73 -1.48
N ILE A 425 19.65 3.29 -0.67
CA ILE A 425 19.76 1.89 -0.24
C ILE A 425 18.50 1.49 0.55
N LEU A 426 18.05 2.33 1.49
CA LEU A 426 16.81 2.10 2.22
C LEU A 426 15.60 2.05 1.29
N THR A 427 15.50 2.99 0.36
CA THR A 427 14.41 3.04 -0.63
C THR A 427 14.37 1.77 -1.47
N TYR A 428 15.53 1.27 -1.89
CA TYR A 428 15.66 -0.01 -2.59
C TYR A 428 15.25 -1.20 -1.72
N ILE A 429 15.77 -1.33 -0.49
CA ILE A 429 15.42 -2.43 0.41
C ILE A 429 13.90 -2.49 0.66
N LEU A 430 13.27 -1.32 0.83
CA LEU A 430 11.84 -1.24 1.10
C LEU A 430 10.98 -1.51 -0.14
N PHE A 431 11.39 -1.03 -1.32
CA PHE A 431 10.63 -1.11 -2.57
C PHE A 431 11.51 -1.41 -3.79
N PRO A 432 12.13 -2.61 -3.92
CA PRO A 432 13.20 -2.85 -4.88
C PRO A 432 12.84 -2.45 -6.32
N GLN A 433 11.74 -2.99 -6.83
CA GLN A 433 11.30 -2.75 -8.21
C GLN A 433 10.86 -1.31 -8.48
N VAL A 434 10.25 -0.67 -7.49
CA VAL A 434 9.75 0.71 -7.61
C VAL A 434 10.92 1.69 -7.54
N ALA A 435 11.86 1.43 -6.64
CA ALA A 435 13.08 2.21 -6.47
C ALA A 435 13.95 2.16 -7.73
N LEU A 436 14.16 0.98 -8.34
CA LEU A 436 14.92 0.87 -9.59
C LEU A 436 14.28 1.68 -10.73
N LYS A 437 12.95 1.59 -10.90
CA LYS A 437 12.21 2.41 -11.88
C LYS A 437 12.35 3.90 -11.59
N TYR A 438 12.25 4.30 -10.32
CA TYR A 438 12.40 5.69 -9.91
C TYR A 438 13.83 6.21 -10.11
N PHE A 439 14.86 5.43 -9.79
CA PHE A 439 16.26 5.82 -9.97
C PHE A 439 16.60 5.96 -11.46
N ALA A 440 16.09 5.09 -12.31
CA ALA A 440 16.22 5.23 -13.76
C ALA A 440 15.57 6.52 -14.27
N TYR A 441 14.36 6.85 -13.79
CA TYR A 441 13.71 8.13 -14.09
C TYR A 441 14.54 9.34 -13.61
N ARG A 442 15.00 9.31 -12.36
CA ARG A 442 15.81 10.37 -11.73
C ARG A 442 17.11 10.62 -12.50
N ASP A 443 17.70 9.57 -13.06
CA ASP A 443 18.99 9.58 -13.73
C ASP A 443 18.86 9.70 -15.26
N GLU A 444 17.63 9.97 -15.76
CA GLU A 444 17.29 10.11 -17.18
C GLU A 444 17.69 8.89 -18.05
N MET A 445 17.66 7.70 -17.47
CA MET A 445 18.00 6.43 -18.15
C MET A 445 16.81 5.85 -18.91
N GLY A 446 17.07 5.22 -20.07
CA GLY A 446 16.05 4.49 -20.84
C GLY A 446 15.59 3.22 -20.12
N ALA A 447 14.34 2.78 -20.34
CA ALA A 447 13.78 1.59 -19.67
C ALA A 447 14.59 0.30 -19.92
N ASP A 448 15.27 0.21 -21.06
CA ASP A 448 16.15 -0.91 -21.45
C ASP A 448 17.48 -0.95 -20.68
N GLU A 449 17.81 0.12 -19.95
CA GLU A 449 19.04 0.24 -19.15
C GLU A 449 18.83 -0.12 -17.67
N ILE A 450 17.60 -0.47 -17.28
CA ILE A 450 17.30 -0.99 -15.95
C ILE A 450 17.88 -2.40 -15.86
N ALA A 451 18.95 -2.58 -15.09
CA ALA A 451 19.53 -3.88 -14.87
C ALA A 451 18.46 -4.83 -14.29
N PRO A 452 18.26 -6.04 -14.85
CA PRO A 452 17.45 -7.06 -14.21
C PRO A 452 18.06 -7.35 -12.83
N ILE A 453 17.21 -7.61 -11.83
CA ILE A 453 17.69 -7.98 -10.49
C ILE A 453 18.60 -9.19 -10.65
N LEU A 454 19.90 -8.99 -10.43
CA LEU A 454 20.89 -10.04 -10.54
C LEU A 454 20.83 -10.92 -9.29
N THR A 455 20.40 -12.16 -9.49
CA THR A 455 20.54 -13.25 -8.52
C THR A 455 22.00 -13.40 -8.13
N THR A 456 22.34 -13.15 -6.86
CA THR A 456 23.57 -13.73 -6.31
C THR A 456 23.21 -15.06 -5.66
N GLU A 457 23.61 -16.13 -6.33
CA GLU A 457 23.65 -17.48 -5.77
C GLU A 457 24.33 -17.43 -4.39
N ILE A 458 23.66 -17.98 -3.38
CA ILE A 458 24.29 -18.29 -2.10
C ILE A 458 25.21 -19.49 -2.36
N GLU A 459 26.44 -19.22 -2.80
CA GLU A 459 27.49 -20.24 -2.83
C GLU A 459 27.86 -20.62 -1.39
N ASN A 460 27.44 -21.83 -1.00
CA ASN A 460 28.01 -22.53 0.14
C ASN A 460 29.53 -22.69 -0.09
N THR A 461 30.32 -21.97 0.68
CA THR A 461 31.78 -22.04 0.65
C THR A 461 32.26 -23.43 1.06
N ASN A 462 32.83 -24.17 0.10
CA ASN A 462 33.81 -25.22 0.37
C ASN A 462 35.08 -24.92 -0.44
N ILE A 463 36.17 -24.72 0.29
CA ILE A 463 37.51 -24.38 -0.19
C ILE A 463 38.09 -25.57 -0.97
N ASN A 464 38.47 -25.40 -2.25
CA ASN A 464 39.82 -25.73 -2.73
C ASN A 464 40.12 -25.42 -4.22
N GLU A 465 41.29 -24.82 -4.39
CA GLU A 465 42.25 -24.87 -5.52
C GLU A 465 42.02 -24.13 -6.85
N LYS A 466 43.05 -23.33 -7.19
CA LYS A 466 43.24 -22.46 -8.36
C LYS A 466 43.55 -23.22 -9.65
N LYS A 467 43.15 -22.67 -10.82
CA LYS A 467 44.06 -22.36 -11.96
C LYS A 467 43.41 -21.48 -13.05
N PRO A 468 44.21 -20.73 -13.86
CA PRO A 468 43.78 -19.54 -14.60
C PRO A 468 43.67 -19.73 -16.12
N ILE A 469 42.74 -19.04 -16.80
CA ILE A 469 42.71 -18.91 -18.27
C ILE A 469 42.16 -17.50 -18.64
N LYS A 470 43.05 -16.54 -18.93
CA LYS A 470 43.45 -15.98 -20.24
C LYS A 470 42.39 -15.11 -20.96
N GLU A 471 42.66 -13.81 -20.93
CA GLU A 471 42.11 -12.76 -21.79
C GLU A 471 42.28 -13.06 -23.29
N LYS A 472 41.29 -12.65 -24.08
CA LYS A 472 41.46 -12.36 -25.51
C LYS A 472 40.84 -11.01 -25.84
N ILE A 473 41.65 -10.23 -26.56
CA ILE A 473 41.51 -8.82 -26.90
C ILE A 473 41.12 -8.71 -28.39
N ILE A 474 40.02 -7.98 -28.67
CA ILE A 474 39.80 -6.95 -29.74
C ILE A 474 39.75 -7.49 -31.21
N PRO A 475 38.83 -7.01 -32.12
CA PRO A 475 38.79 -5.59 -32.48
C PRO A 475 37.48 -4.84 -32.78
N THR A 476 37.57 -3.57 -32.37
CA THR A 476 36.88 -2.35 -32.79
C THR A 476 36.83 -2.15 -34.31
N ALA A 477 35.69 -1.66 -34.81
CA ALA A 477 35.58 -0.94 -36.08
C ALA A 477 35.04 0.48 -35.83
N LYS A 478 35.75 1.48 -36.37
CA LYS A 478 35.41 2.92 -36.29
C LYS A 478 34.62 3.37 -37.52
N LYS A 479 33.52 4.08 -37.22
CA LYS A 479 32.91 5.26 -37.88
C LYS A 479 32.62 5.26 -39.39
N ARG A 480 31.38 5.63 -39.71
CA ARG A 480 31.09 6.75 -40.63
C ARG A 480 29.96 7.62 -40.09
N SER A 481 30.29 8.90 -39.95
CA SER A 481 29.43 10.03 -39.62
C SER A 481 28.58 10.42 -40.83
N ASN A 482 27.29 10.69 -40.61
CA ASN A 482 26.52 11.65 -41.39
C ASN A 482 25.65 12.46 -40.40
N GLN A 483 26.03 13.71 -40.17
CA GLN A 483 25.15 14.73 -39.62
C GLN A 483 24.52 15.49 -40.78
N LYS A 484 23.18 15.55 -40.80
CA LYS A 484 22.36 16.71 -41.20
C LYS A 484 20.88 16.36 -41.11
N GLY A 485 20.13 17.11 -40.30
CA GLY A 485 18.66 17.16 -40.31
C GLY A 485 18.03 16.90 -38.95
N ASP A 486 18.16 17.86 -38.03
CA ASP A 486 17.34 18.00 -36.83
C ASP A 486 15.93 18.45 -37.22
N GLU A 487 14.91 17.76 -36.72
CA GLU A 487 13.75 18.34 -36.02
C GLU A 487 12.93 17.16 -35.46
N GLU A 488 13.26 16.78 -34.21
CA GLU A 488 12.50 15.78 -33.46
C GLU A 488 11.07 16.27 -33.22
N MET A 489 10.13 15.36 -33.39
CA MET A 489 8.70 15.54 -33.16
C MET A 489 8.46 16.05 -31.72
N ASN A 490 8.09 17.33 -31.58
CA ASN A 490 7.89 17.95 -30.27
C ASN A 490 6.64 17.38 -29.58
N PHE A 491 6.85 16.61 -28.51
CA PHE A 491 5.80 15.99 -27.71
C PHE A 491 4.78 17.01 -27.15
N ALA A 492 5.17 18.27 -26.98
CA ALA A 492 4.27 19.35 -26.58
C ALA A 492 3.21 19.67 -27.65
N GLU A 493 3.57 19.65 -28.95
CA GLU A 493 2.63 19.93 -30.05
C GLU A 493 1.56 18.83 -30.17
N ILE A 494 1.93 17.56 -29.96
CA ILE A 494 0.99 16.43 -29.96
C ILE A 494 0.01 16.56 -28.79
N LYS A 495 0.50 16.94 -27.61
CA LYS A 495 -0.32 17.11 -26.42
C LYS A 495 -1.31 18.27 -26.57
N GLU A 496 -0.89 19.35 -27.24
CA GLU A 496 -1.72 20.51 -27.56
C GLU A 496 -2.80 20.15 -28.60
N LEU A 497 -2.46 19.36 -29.63
CA LEU A 497 -3.42 18.83 -30.60
C LEU A 497 -4.45 17.88 -29.96
N MET A 498 -4.02 17.01 -29.03
CA MET A 498 -4.92 16.15 -28.25
C MET A 498 -5.86 16.97 -27.35
N MET A 499 -5.36 18.04 -26.73
CA MET A 499 -6.18 18.96 -25.96
C MET A 499 -7.21 19.67 -26.85
N LEU A 500 -6.80 20.13 -28.04
CA LEU A 500 -7.69 20.78 -29.00
C LEU A 500 -8.80 19.83 -29.50
N LEU A 501 -8.45 18.57 -29.81
CA LEU A 501 -9.40 17.52 -30.22
C LEU A 501 -10.40 17.18 -29.09
N ASN A 502 -9.95 17.23 -27.84
CA ASN A 502 -10.81 16.97 -26.68
C ASN A 502 -11.69 18.16 -26.30
N SER A 503 -11.22 19.39 -26.49
CA SER A 503 -11.95 20.63 -26.18
C SER A 503 -12.88 21.12 -27.30
N THR A 504 -12.93 20.43 -28.44
CA THR A 504 -13.78 20.76 -29.58
C THR A 504 -14.61 19.55 -30.03
N ASP A 505 -15.65 19.79 -30.83
CA ASP A 505 -16.50 18.75 -31.44
C ASP A 505 -15.87 18.12 -32.70
N ILE A 506 -14.58 18.36 -32.93
CA ILE A 506 -13.85 17.86 -34.09
C ILE A 506 -13.54 16.37 -33.90
N GLY A 507 -14.02 15.54 -34.81
CA GLY A 507 -13.87 14.08 -34.73
C GLY A 507 -12.51 13.55 -35.20
N GLU A 508 -11.81 14.30 -36.05
CA GLU A 508 -10.50 13.93 -36.58
C GLU A 508 -9.70 15.18 -36.97
N ILE A 509 -8.41 15.20 -36.65
CA ILE A 509 -7.46 16.25 -37.04
C ILE A 509 -6.31 15.59 -37.77
N GLU A 510 -6.05 16.03 -39.00
CA GLU A 510 -4.87 15.65 -39.78
C GLU A 510 -3.91 16.84 -39.89
N LEU A 511 -2.63 16.58 -39.64
CA LEU A 511 -1.56 17.56 -39.79
C LEU A 511 -0.50 17.00 -40.76
N GLU A 512 -0.21 17.75 -41.81
CA GLU A 512 0.76 17.40 -42.85
C GLU A 512 1.88 18.44 -42.86
N LYS A 513 3.10 18.00 -42.53
CA LYS A 513 4.35 18.77 -42.64
C LYS A 513 5.24 18.12 -43.72
N GLU A 514 6.26 18.82 -44.20
CA GLU A 514 7.09 18.38 -45.34
C GLU A 514 7.68 16.97 -45.17
N ASP A 515 7.90 16.52 -43.93
CA ASP A 515 8.58 15.26 -43.61
C ASP A 515 7.69 14.18 -42.96
N PHE A 516 6.44 14.50 -42.56
CA PHE A 516 5.52 13.51 -41.99
C PHE A 516 4.04 13.96 -42.02
N ARG A 517 3.14 12.97 -41.90
CA ARG A 517 1.68 13.17 -41.79
C ARG A 517 1.16 12.47 -40.53
N LEU A 518 0.45 13.22 -39.68
CA LEU A 518 -0.12 12.75 -38.42
C LEU A 518 -1.65 12.87 -38.47
N SER A 519 -2.38 11.80 -38.17
CA SER A 519 -3.85 11.80 -38.02
C SER A 519 -4.24 11.39 -36.60
N LEU A 520 -5.10 12.19 -35.97
CA LEU A 520 -5.63 11.98 -34.62
C LEU A 520 -7.16 11.96 -34.68
N ARG A 521 -7.78 10.83 -34.28
CA ARG A 521 -9.24 10.64 -34.35
C ARG A 521 -9.84 10.32 -32.97
N LYS A 522 -10.97 10.96 -32.65
CA LYS A 522 -11.72 10.76 -31.41
C LYS A 522 -12.61 9.52 -31.54
N THR A 523 -12.43 8.53 -30.68
CA THR A 523 -13.26 7.32 -30.63
C THR A 523 -14.40 7.51 -29.63
N ASN A 524 -15.62 7.73 -30.12
CA ASN A 524 -16.82 7.64 -29.29
C ASN A 524 -17.23 6.18 -29.18
N ALA A 525 -17.27 5.65 -27.96
CA ALA A 525 -17.87 4.36 -27.67
C ALA A 525 -19.39 4.53 -27.56
N GLU A 526 -20.09 4.33 -28.67
CA GLU A 526 -21.41 3.67 -28.75
C GLU A 526 -21.91 3.65 -30.21
N GLY A 527 -22.06 2.44 -30.75
CA GLY A 527 -22.88 2.09 -31.92
C GLY A 527 -22.39 2.52 -33.31
N ASP A 528 -21.61 1.68 -33.99
CA ASP A 528 -22.10 1.09 -35.26
C ASP A 528 -21.30 -0.16 -35.67
N ASN A 529 -22.05 -1.18 -36.04
CA ASN A 529 -21.60 -2.49 -36.44
C ASN A 529 -21.58 -2.50 -37.98
N LYS A 530 -20.42 -2.22 -38.61
CA LYS A 530 -20.06 -2.68 -39.97
C LYS A 530 -18.67 -2.21 -40.41
N ASN A 531 -17.94 -3.16 -40.99
CA ASN A 531 -16.73 -3.03 -41.82
C ASN A 531 -15.40 -2.68 -41.13
N LYS A 532 -14.75 -3.73 -40.58
CA LYS A 532 -13.30 -3.90 -40.75
C LYS A 532 -12.99 -5.21 -41.48
N SER A 533 -12.72 -5.04 -42.77
CA SER A 533 -11.78 -5.77 -43.62
C SER A 533 -11.16 -7.06 -43.05
N ASN A 534 -11.61 -8.18 -43.61
CA ASN A 534 -10.91 -9.46 -43.65
C ASN A 534 -9.49 -9.28 -44.20
N ARG A 535 -8.48 -9.42 -43.34
CA ARG A 535 -7.19 -9.99 -43.76
C ARG A 535 -7.15 -11.43 -43.32
N THR A 536 -7.67 -12.28 -44.21
CA THR A 536 -7.52 -13.72 -44.18
C THR A 536 -6.03 -14.04 -44.32
N VAL A 537 -5.37 -14.39 -43.21
CA VAL A 537 -4.16 -15.21 -43.29
C VAL A 537 -4.65 -16.63 -43.53
N THR A 538 -4.62 -17.02 -44.80
CA THR A 538 -4.70 -18.40 -45.24
C THR A 538 -3.61 -19.23 -44.59
N SER A 539 -3.93 -19.94 -43.51
CA SER A 539 -3.37 -21.27 -43.27
C SER A 539 -4.32 -22.27 -43.96
N LYS A 540 -3.82 -22.90 -45.02
CA LYS A 540 -4.49 -24.06 -45.62
C LYS A 540 -4.48 -25.18 -44.58
N VAL A 541 -5.59 -25.35 -43.87
CA VAL A 541 -5.94 -26.65 -43.31
C VAL A 541 -6.52 -27.45 -44.47
N THR A 542 -5.69 -28.29 -45.08
CA THR A 542 -6.18 -29.48 -45.76
C THR A 542 -6.82 -30.36 -44.70
N ALA A 543 -8.12 -30.59 -44.85
CA ALA A 543 -8.81 -31.65 -44.14
C ALA A 543 -8.10 -32.98 -44.44
N ASN A 544 -7.49 -33.55 -43.42
CA ASN A 544 -7.54 -34.98 -43.21
C ASN A 544 -8.53 -35.17 -42.07
N GLU A 545 -9.75 -35.55 -42.42
CA GLU A 545 -10.60 -36.35 -41.53
C GLU A 545 -9.87 -37.67 -41.33
N ASP A 546 -9.14 -37.80 -40.22
CA ASP A 546 -8.79 -39.08 -39.58
C ASP A 546 -8.20 -38.75 -38.19
N ASP A 547 -8.90 -39.26 -37.15
CA ASP A 547 -8.53 -39.37 -35.74
C ASP A 547 -8.15 -38.10 -34.95
N LEU A 548 -9.17 -37.44 -34.38
CA LEU A 548 -9.05 -36.81 -33.06
C LEU A 548 -10.10 -37.46 -32.17
N GLU A 549 -9.71 -38.55 -31.52
CA GLU A 549 -10.33 -38.95 -30.27
C GLU A 549 -10.29 -37.73 -29.34
N VAL A 550 -11.45 -37.22 -28.93
CA VAL A 550 -11.54 -36.35 -27.77
C VAL A 550 -11.03 -37.21 -26.62
N ASN A 551 -9.77 -37.05 -26.28
CA ASN A 551 -9.14 -37.82 -25.23
C ASN A 551 -9.82 -37.38 -23.93
N GLU A 552 -10.82 -38.14 -23.45
CA GLU A 552 -11.61 -37.87 -22.23
C GLU A 552 -10.72 -37.78 -20.98
N ASN A 553 -9.42 -38.07 -21.12
CA ASN A 553 -8.40 -38.03 -20.10
C ASN A 553 -7.64 -36.71 -19.98
N ILE A 554 -7.86 -35.69 -20.83
CA ILE A 554 -7.18 -34.39 -20.69
C ILE A 554 -8.06 -33.40 -19.90
N GLU A 555 -7.49 -32.85 -18.83
CA GLU A 555 -8.05 -31.83 -17.97
C GLU A 555 -7.52 -30.46 -18.31
N GLU A 556 -8.42 -29.49 -18.45
CA GLU A 556 -8.05 -28.07 -18.52
C GLU A 556 -8.01 -27.47 -17.11
N VAL A 557 -6.83 -27.03 -16.69
CA VAL A 557 -6.71 -26.18 -15.50
C VAL A 557 -6.86 -24.74 -15.94
N VAL A 558 -7.95 -24.11 -15.53
CA VAL A 558 -8.29 -22.72 -15.90
C VAL A 558 -7.89 -21.73 -14.81
N SER A 559 -7.69 -20.47 -15.19
CA SER A 559 -7.51 -19.37 -14.24
C SER A 559 -8.81 -19.13 -13.47
N PRO A 560 -8.81 -19.20 -12.13
CA PRO A 560 -10.01 -18.91 -11.35
C PRO A 560 -10.25 -17.40 -11.15
N MET A 561 -9.39 -16.54 -11.71
CA MET A 561 -9.45 -15.08 -11.58
C MET A 561 -8.72 -14.37 -12.71
N VAL A 562 -9.07 -13.10 -12.93
CA VAL A 562 -8.26 -12.18 -13.73
C VAL A 562 -7.00 -11.79 -12.96
N GLY A 563 -5.82 -11.88 -13.58
CA GLY A 563 -4.54 -11.59 -12.94
C GLY A 563 -3.34 -11.73 -13.87
N THR A 564 -2.13 -11.81 -13.30
CA THR A 564 -0.88 -12.05 -14.03
C THR A 564 -0.33 -13.43 -13.69
N PHE A 565 -0.05 -14.24 -14.70
CA PHE A 565 0.49 -15.59 -14.52
C PHE A 565 1.99 -15.56 -14.23
N TYR A 566 2.41 -16.30 -13.21
CA TYR A 566 3.81 -16.53 -12.84
C TYR A 566 4.08 -18.02 -12.72
N ALA A 567 5.02 -18.52 -13.51
CA ALA A 567 5.38 -19.92 -13.53
C ALA A 567 6.20 -20.37 -12.31
N ALA A 568 6.73 -19.42 -11.51
CA ALA A 568 7.67 -19.67 -10.42
C ALA A 568 7.29 -18.89 -9.13
N PRO A 569 7.71 -19.36 -7.93
CA PRO A 569 7.38 -18.71 -6.65
C PRO A 569 8.08 -17.35 -6.44
N SER A 570 9.16 -17.10 -7.17
CA SER A 570 9.86 -15.82 -7.24
C SER A 570 10.56 -15.70 -8.59
N PRO A 571 10.99 -14.50 -9.01
CA PRO A 571 11.74 -14.32 -10.25
C PRO A 571 13.01 -15.19 -10.35
N ASP A 572 13.55 -15.60 -9.20
CA ASP A 572 14.83 -16.28 -9.05
C ASP A 572 14.68 -17.79 -8.84
N ALA A 573 13.44 -18.29 -8.73
CA ALA A 573 13.15 -19.69 -8.49
C ALA A 573 12.84 -20.43 -9.80
N PRO A 574 13.11 -21.76 -9.88
CA PRO A 574 12.65 -22.55 -11.01
C PRO A 574 11.11 -22.55 -11.09
N PRO A 575 10.54 -22.75 -12.29
CA PRO A 575 9.10 -22.96 -12.43
C PRO A 575 8.61 -24.11 -11.54
N PHE A 576 7.38 -24.01 -11.05
CA PHE A 576 6.78 -25.06 -10.22
C PHE A 576 6.69 -26.40 -10.97
N VAL A 577 6.35 -26.35 -12.26
CA VAL A 577 6.22 -27.51 -13.15
C VAL A 577 6.66 -27.17 -14.57
N LYS A 578 6.98 -28.20 -15.37
CA LYS A 578 7.27 -28.13 -16.81
C LYS A 578 6.40 -29.14 -17.56
N VAL A 579 6.27 -28.94 -18.86
CA VAL A 579 5.64 -29.93 -19.76
C VAL A 579 6.38 -31.26 -19.64
N GLY A 580 5.61 -32.33 -19.42
CA GLY A 580 6.07 -33.69 -19.17
C GLY A 580 6.28 -34.05 -17.71
N ASP A 581 6.17 -33.10 -16.77
CA ASP A 581 6.26 -33.39 -15.34
C ASP A 581 5.00 -34.11 -14.85
N GLN A 582 5.19 -35.14 -14.01
CA GLN A 582 4.11 -35.78 -13.27
C GLN A 582 3.76 -34.91 -12.05
N VAL A 583 2.47 -34.66 -11.85
CA VAL A 583 1.95 -33.81 -10.77
C VAL A 583 0.98 -34.59 -9.90
N ASP A 584 1.10 -34.41 -8.59
CA ASP A 584 0.17 -34.97 -7.63
C ASP A 584 -1.05 -34.06 -7.44
N ARG A 585 -2.18 -34.65 -7.06
CA ARG A 585 -3.36 -33.89 -6.64
C ARG A 585 -2.99 -32.93 -5.50
N GLY A 586 -3.25 -31.65 -5.68
CA GLY A 586 -2.94 -30.58 -4.72
C GLY A 586 -1.54 -29.98 -4.85
N GLN A 587 -0.70 -30.45 -5.78
CA GLN A 587 0.57 -29.84 -6.11
C GLN A 587 0.38 -28.47 -6.76
N THR A 588 1.17 -27.47 -6.36
CA THR A 588 1.16 -26.13 -6.95
C THR A 588 1.75 -26.17 -8.36
N LEU A 589 1.03 -25.58 -9.31
CA LEU A 589 1.37 -25.52 -10.74
C LEU A 589 1.89 -24.14 -11.16
N CYS A 590 1.31 -23.07 -10.61
CA CYS A 590 1.73 -21.70 -10.86
C CYS A 590 1.24 -20.75 -9.76
N ILE A 591 1.60 -19.48 -9.89
CA ILE A 591 0.99 -18.37 -9.16
C ILE A 591 0.22 -17.50 -10.15
N VAL A 592 -0.97 -17.05 -9.78
CA VAL A 592 -1.65 -15.92 -10.42
C VAL A 592 -1.63 -14.75 -9.45
N GLU A 593 -0.89 -13.69 -9.78
CA GLU A 593 -0.98 -12.43 -9.05
C GLU A 593 -2.29 -11.76 -9.41
N ALA A 594 -3.18 -11.65 -8.44
CA ALA A 594 -4.41 -10.91 -8.58
C ALA A 594 -4.57 -10.02 -7.35
N MET A 595 -5.08 -8.80 -7.55
CA MET A 595 -5.39 -7.91 -6.43
C MET A 595 -4.18 -7.60 -5.51
N LYS A 596 -2.95 -7.62 -6.08
CA LYS A 596 -1.64 -7.45 -5.42
C LYS A 596 -1.25 -8.58 -4.46
N LEU A 597 -1.81 -9.76 -4.65
CA LEU A 597 -1.57 -10.93 -3.81
C LEU A 597 -1.27 -12.14 -4.70
N MET A 598 -0.43 -13.03 -4.17
CA MET A 598 0.04 -14.20 -4.91
C MET A 598 -0.85 -15.40 -4.62
N ASN A 599 -1.59 -15.88 -5.64
CA ASN A 599 -2.52 -17.00 -5.51
C ASN A 599 -1.93 -18.25 -6.16
N GLU A 600 -1.66 -19.28 -5.37
CA GLU A 600 -1.20 -20.58 -5.89
C GLU A 600 -2.34 -21.32 -6.59
N ILE A 601 -2.14 -21.71 -7.85
CA ILE A 601 -3.04 -22.60 -8.58
C ILE A 601 -2.53 -24.03 -8.43
N LYS A 602 -3.41 -24.95 -8.03
CA LYS A 602 -3.07 -26.34 -7.72
C LYS A 602 -3.74 -27.31 -8.67
N ALA A 603 -3.11 -28.46 -8.88
CA ALA A 603 -3.70 -29.56 -9.65
C ALA A 603 -4.91 -30.17 -8.91
N GLU A 604 -6.05 -30.29 -9.59
CA GLU A 604 -7.25 -30.92 -9.00
C GLU A 604 -7.14 -32.45 -8.96
N ASN A 605 -6.41 -33.04 -9.90
CA ASN A 605 -6.15 -34.48 -10.02
C ASN A 605 -4.65 -34.75 -10.23
N ALA A 606 -4.23 -35.99 -9.98
CA ALA A 606 -2.88 -36.43 -10.34
C ALA A 606 -2.83 -36.71 -11.86
N GLY A 607 -1.69 -36.44 -12.48
CA GLY A 607 -1.54 -36.58 -13.93
C GLY A 607 -0.20 -36.09 -14.46
N VAL A 608 -0.08 -35.97 -15.78
CA VAL A 608 1.12 -35.45 -16.46
C VAL A 608 0.79 -34.13 -17.14
N VAL A 609 1.63 -33.10 -16.94
CA VAL A 609 1.47 -31.80 -17.61
C VAL A 609 1.73 -31.98 -19.11
N VAL A 610 0.69 -31.84 -19.94
CA VAL A 610 0.76 -31.98 -21.39
C VAL A 610 1.17 -30.67 -22.06
N ASP A 611 0.65 -29.55 -21.57
CA ASP A 611 0.95 -28.23 -22.13
C ASP A 611 0.77 -27.10 -21.10
N ILE A 612 1.47 -25.99 -21.34
CA ILE A 612 1.33 -24.73 -20.60
C ILE A 612 0.91 -23.66 -21.61
N LEU A 613 -0.31 -23.17 -21.48
CA LEU A 613 -0.99 -22.36 -22.51
C LEU A 613 -0.76 -20.85 -22.34
N VAL A 614 0.02 -20.44 -21.34
CA VAL A 614 0.24 -19.04 -20.96
C VAL A 614 1.73 -18.81 -20.71
N ASP A 615 2.27 -17.75 -21.30
CA ASP A 615 3.66 -17.34 -21.08
C ASP A 615 3.82 -16.64 -19.72
N ASN A 616 5.01 -16.77 -19.12
CA ASN A 616 5.30 -16.15 -17.83
C ASN A 616 5.17 -14.61 -17.88
N ALA A 617 4.53 -14.04 -16.86
CA ALA A 617 4.19 -12.62 -16.71
C ALA A 617 3.12 -12.09 -17.70
N GLU A 618 2.40 -12.96 -18.42
CA GLU A 618 1.24 -12.55 -19.22
C GLU A 618 -0.04 -12.39 -18.36
N PRO A 619 -0.94 -11.48 -18.74
CA PRO A 619 -2.26 -11.39 -18.14
C PRO A 619 -3.12 -12.62 -18.49
N VAL A 620 -3.93 -13.05 -17.53
CA VAL A 620 -4.93 -14.12 -17.69
C VAL A 620 -6.31 -13.63 -17.31
N GLU A 621 -7.33 -14.11 -18.01
CA GLU A 621 -8.75 -13.84 -17.73
C GLU A 621 -9.40 -14.96 -16.88
N TYR A 622 -10.50 -14.65 -16.19
CA TYR A 622 -11.30 -15.65 -15.49
C TYR A 622 -11.79 -16.73 -16.47
N GLY A 623 -11.51 -18.00 -16.15
CA GLY A 623 -11.88 -19.15 -16.96
C GLY A 623 -10.94 -19.44 -18.13
N GLN A 624 -9.87 -18.65 -18.34
CA GLN A 624 -8.88 -18.92 -19.38
C GLN A 624 -8.08 -20.19 -19.04
N PRO A 625 -7.97 -21.19 -19.95
CA PRO A 625 -7.10 -22.34 -19.77
C PRO A 625 -5.63 -21.92 -19.59
N ILE A 626 -4.97 -22.45 -18.54
CA ILE A 626 -3.55 -22.21 -18.22
C ILE A 626 -2.72 -23.48 -18.45
N PHE A 627 -3.20 -24.65 -18.03
CA PHE A 627 -2.52 -25.93 -18.21
C PHE A 627 -3.44 -26.98 -18.83
N LEU A 628 -2.85 -27.93 -19.54
CA LEU A 628 -3.46 -29.20 -19.91
C LEU A 628 -2.80 -30.32 -19.12
N ILE A 629 -3.57 -31.14 -18.40
CA ILE A 629 -3.08 -32.26 -17.60
C ILE A 629 -3.75 -33.55 -18.09
N GLU A 630 -2.98 -34.55 -18.49
CA GLU A 630 -3.49 -35.89 -18.77
C GLU A 630 -3.65 -36.65 -17.45
N LYS A 631 -4.89 -37.00 -17.09
CA LYS A 631 -5.24 -37.68 -15.85
C LYS A 631 -4.71 -39.11 -15.84
N GLU A 632 -4.26 -39.56 -14.66
CA GLU A 632 -3.91 -40.97 -14.40
C GLU A 632 -5.10 -41.84 -13.99
#